data_AF-A0A6A6DLZ1-F1
#
_entry.id   AF-A0A6A6DLZ1-F1
#
_cell.length_a   1.000
_cell.length_b   1.000
_cell.length_c   1.000
_cell.angle_alpha   90.00
_cell.angle_beta   90.00
_cell.angle_gamma   90.00
#
_symmetry.space_group_name_H-M   'P 1'
#
loop_
_entity.id
_entity.type
_entity.pdbx_description
1 polymer ?
#
loop_
_entity_poly.entity_id
_entity_poly.type
_entity_poly.pdbx_seq_one_letter_code
_entity_poly.pdbx_strand_id
1 'polypeptide(L)'
;MLGLSYGTTVPAKSLPVASDIPPPLHPTPLQLITIHARWIDRFPFPKMRNNMISMSSIVDDEEFLSDLFTIPSFNLTPGRATWDPRAWKIEKSFAEKWGYLFF
;
A
#
# COMPACT_ATOMS: atom_id res chain seq x y z
N MET A 1 -9.56 18.14 12.43
CA MET A 1 -9.32 16.69 12.51
C MET A 1 -10.44 16.08 13.35
N LEU A 2 -11.18 15.08 12.85
CA LEU A 2 -12.35 14.50 13.53
C LEU A 2 -11.98 13.48 14.64
N GLY A 3 -10.68 13.28 14.94
CA GLY A 3 -10.21 12.37 15.99
C GLY A 3 -10.38 10.88 15.68
N LEU A 4 -10.73 10.52 14.44
CA LEU A 4 -10.86 9.14 13.99
C LEU A 4 -9.56 8.72 13.28
N SER A 5 -8.95 7.62 13.73
CA SER A 5 -7.79 7.03 13.05
C SER A 5 -8.23 6.34 11.75
N TYR A 6 -7.69 6.81 10.63
CA TYR A 6 -7.98 6.29 9.29
C TYR A 6 -7.43 4.87 9.06
N GLY A 7 -6.43 4.47 9.85
CA GLY A 7 -5.66 3.22 9.66
C GLY A 7 -6.11 2.04 10.52
N THR A 8 -7.20 2.17 11.29
CA THR A 8 -7.64 1.15 12.26
C THR A 8 -8.15 -0.12 11.56
N THR A 9 -7.21 -0.94 11.09
CA THR A 9 -7.43 -2.34 10.74
C THR A 9 -6.90 -3.18 11.88
N VAL A 10 -7.59 -4.26 12.23
CA VAL A 10 -7.04 -5.24 13.18
C VAL A 10 -5.77 -5.81 12.56
N PRO A 11 -4.59 -5.62 13.17
CA PRO A 11 -3.34 -6.13 12.62
C PRO A 11 -3.40 -7.65 12.55
N ALA A 12 -3.06 -8.22 11.41
CA ALA A 12 -3.05 -9.65 11.20
C ALA A 12 -2.11 -10.01 10.05
N LYS A 13 -1.82 -11.30 9.92
CA LYS A 13 -1.14 -11.83 8.73
C LYS A 13 -2.12 -11.84 7.56
N SER A 14 -1.61 -11.68 6.34
CA SER A 14 -2.42 -11.91 5.15
C SER A 14 -2.69 -13.41 5.00
N LEU A 15 -3.80 -13.74 4.35
CA LEU A 15 -4.16 -15.12 4.02
C LEU A 15 -3.78 -15.42 2.57
N PRO A 16 -3.44 -16.68 2.23
CA PRO A 16 -3.32 -17.10 0.85
C PRO A 16 -4.60 -16.75 0.07
N VAL A 17 -4.42 -16.37 -1.19
CA VAL A 17 -5.54 -16.05 -2.10
C VAL A 17 -5.67 -17.13 -3.16
N ALA A 18 -6.85 -17.22 -3.76
CA ALA A 18 -7.10 -18.13 -4.86
C ALA A 18 -6.25 -17.78 -6.10
N SER A 19 -5.97 -18.78 -6.94
CA SER A 19 -5.07 -18.65 -8.09
C SER A 19 -5.62 -17.77 -9.22
N ASP A 20 -6.92 -17.49 -9.21
CA ASP A 20 -7.61 -16.58 -10.14
C ASP A 20 -7.42 -15.11 -9.80
N ILE A 21 -6.92 -14.80 -8.60
CA ILE A 21 -6.56 -13.43 -8.22
C ILE A 21 -5.33 -12.97 -9.01
N PRO A 22 -5.30 -11.72 -9.51
CA PRO A 22 -4.14 -11.20 -10.22
C PRO A 22 -2.85 -11.25 -9.40
N PRO A 23 -1.71 -11.70 -9.98
CA PRO A 23 -0.45 -11.85 -9.25
C PRO A 23 0.02 -10.62 -8.45
N PRO A 24 -0.14 -9.36 -8.92
CA PRO A 24 0.30 -8.19 -8.13
C PRO A 24 -0.46 -7.98 -6.83
N LEU A 25 -1.64 -8.60 -6.67
CA LEU A 25 -2.45 -8.57 -5.46
C LEU A 25 -2.23 -9.79 -4.55
N HIS A 26 -1.42 -10.76 -4.98
CA HIS A 26 -1.08 -11.88 -4.10
C HIS A 26 -0.33 -11.36 -2.87
N PRO A 27 -0.56 -11.95 -1.69
CA PRO A 27 0.20 -11.62 -0.51
C PRO A 27 1.67 -11.99 -0.73
N THR A 28 2.58 -11.13 -0.26
CA THR A 28 4.00 -11.46 -0.31
C THR A 28 4.37 -12.51 0.74
N PRO A 29 5.51 -13.20 0.63
CA PRO A 29 5.98 -14.09 1.68
C PRO A 29 6.07 -13.41 3.05
N LEU A 30 6.48 -12.14 3.09
CA LEU A 30 6.57 -11.36 4.33
C LEU A 30 5.18 -11.13 4.95
N GLN A 31 4.18 -10.82 4.13
CA GLN A 31 2.80 -10.62 4.57
C GLN A 31 2.16 -11.89 5.15
N LEU A 32 2.55 -13.06 4.66
CA LEU A 32 2.05 -14.34 5.15
C LEU A 32 2.64 -14.72 6.53
N ILE A 33 3.82 -14.21 6.87
CA ILE A 33 4.51 -14.59 8.12
C ILE A 33 4.49 -13.50 9.19
N THR A 34 4.26 -12.23 8.82
CA THR A 34 4.35 -11.07 9.71
C THR A 34 2.98 -10.43 9.96
N ILE A 35 2.66 -10.15 11.23
CA ILE A 35 1.48 -9.37 11.61
C ILE A 35 1.70 -7.92 11.20
N HIS A 36 0.77 -7.34 10.45
CA HIS A 36 0.88 -5.97 9.95
C HIS A 36 -0.50 -5.32 9.77
N ALA A 37 -0.52 -4.01 9.51
CA ALA A 37 -1.73 -3.28 9.19
C ALA A 37 -2.24 -3.68 7.80
N ARG A 38 -3.33 -4.44 7.75
CA ARG A 38 -3.82 -5.10 6.52
C ARG A 38 -4.36 -4.15 5.46
N TRP A 39 -4.53 -2.87 5.77
CA TRP A 39 -4.95 -1.89 4.77
C TRP A 39 -3.97 -1.80 3.58
N ILE A 40 -2.67 -2.10 3.80
CA ILE A 40 -1.65 -2.11 2.74
C ILE A 40 -1.90 -3.20 1.68
N ASP A 41 -2.61 -4.28 2.01
CA ASP A 41 -2.93 -5.40 1.10
C ASP A 41 -3.70 -4.95 -0.15
N ARG A 42 -4.34 -3.78 -0.07
CA ARG A 42 -5.15 -3.21 -1.16
C ARG A 42 -4.32 -2.61 -2.28
N PHE A 43 -3.02 -2.39 -2.06
CA PHE A 43 -2.14 -1.78 -3.04
C PHE A 43 -1.47 -2.83 -3.93
N PRO A 44 -1.48 -2.67 -5.27
CA PRO A 44 -0.88 -3.60 -6.21
C PRO A 44 0.65 -3.47 -6.30
N PHE A 45 1.31 -3.09 -5.21
CA PHE A 45 2.75 -2.83 -5.15
C PHE A 45 3.41 -3.75 -4.10
N PRO A 46 3.82 -4.98 -4.48
CA PRO A 46 4.44 -5.92 -3.55
C PRO A 46 5.64 -5.34 -2.78
N LYS A 47 6.48 -4.53 -3.45
CA LYS A 47 7.66 -3.90 -2.85
C LYS A 47 7.28 -2.86 -1.78
N MET A 48 6.33 -1.99 -2.09
CA MET A 48 5.81 -1.00 -1.12
C MET A 48 5.19 -1.68 0.09
N ARG A 49 4.36 -2.72 -0.12
CA ARG A 49 3.78 -3.50 0.98
C ARG A 49 4.86 -4.09 1.89
N ASN A 50 5.90 -4.68 1.32
CA ASN A 50 7.03 -5.19 2.11
C ASN A 50 7.77 -4.08 2.87
N ASN A 51 8.05 -2.95 2.21
CA ASN A 51 8.77 -1.84 2.84
C ASN A 51 7.94 -1.22 3.99
N MET A 52 6.61 -1.08 3.84
CA MET A 52 5.71 -0.64 4.92
C MET A 52 5.75 -1.57 6.14
N ILE A 53 5.86 -2.89 5.92
CA ILE A 53 6.01 -3.87 7.01
C ILE A 53 7.38 -3.77 7.65
N SER A 54 8.45 -3.76 6.85
CA SER A 54 9.83 -3.75 7.36
C SER A 54 10.19 -2.45 8.07
N MET A 55 9.55 -1.34 7.70
CA MET A 55 9.82 -0.01 8.25
C MET A 55 8.70 0.48 9.18
N SER A 56 7.85 -0.41 9.69
CA SER A 56 6.66 -0.05 10.48
C SER A 56 6.95 0.74 11.76
N SER A 57 8.20 0.71 12.25
CA SER A 57 8.63 1.50 13.42
C SER A 57 9.12 2.91 13.06
N ILE A 58 9.27 3.22 11.78
CA ILE A 58 9.82 4.48 11.26
C ILE A 58 8.78 5.20 10.40
N VAL A 59 8.00 4.47 9.61
CA VAL A 59 6.94 5.01 8.76
C VAL A 59 5.72 5.31 9.61
N ASP A 60 5.27 6.56 9.56
CA ASP A 60 3.95 6.96 10.07
C ASP A 60 2.89 6.60 9.03
N ASP A 61 2.11 5.56 9.29
CA ASP A 61 1.07 5.09 8.38
C ASP A 61 -0.16 5.99 8.35
N GLU A 62 -0.45 6.71 9.44
CA GLU A 62 -1.51 7.71 9.47
C GLU A 62 -1.16 8.91 8.59
N GLU A 63 0.10 9.36 8.64
CA GLU A 63 0.58 10.44 7.77
C GLU A 63 0.56 10.02 6.30
N PHE A 64 1.01 8.80 5.98
CA PHE A 64 0.92 8.24 4.62
C PHE A 64 -0.52 8.22 4.12
N LEU A 65 -1.46 7.73 4.94
CA LEU A 65 -2.89 7.69 4.59
C LEU A 65 -3.48 9.09 4.46
N SER A 66 -3.09 10.04 5.31
CA SER A 66 -3.53 11.44 5.19
C SER A 66 -3.07 12.02 3.86
N ASP A 67 -1.79 11.89 3.52
CA ASP A 67 -1.25 12.42 2.27
C ASP A 67 -1.88 11.74 1.04
N LEU A 68 -2.17 10.44 1.12
CA LEU A 68 -2.83 9.70 0.05
C LEU A 68 -4.13 10.38 -0.41
N PHE A 69 -4.88 10.99 0.51
CA PHE A 69 -6.18 11.64 0.25
C PHE A 69 -6.13 13.16 0.17
N THR A 70 -5.10 13.80 0.72
CA THR A 70 -5.04 15.27 0.86
C THR A 70 -4.13 15.95 -0.13
N ILE A 71 -3.21 15.21 -0.78
CA ILE A 71 -2.37 15.73 -1.85
C ILE A 71 -2.50 14.86 -3.12
N PRO A 72 -2.11 15.37 -4.31
CA PRO A 72 -2.00 14.53 -5.50
C PRO A 72 -1.05 13.36 -5.23
N SER A 73 -1.58 12.13 -5.23
CA SER A 73 -0.86 10.92 -4.83
C SER A 73 -0.61 9.99 -6.01
N PHE A 74 -1.66 9.55 -6.68
CA PHE A 74 -1.58 8.68 -7.85
C PHE A 74 -2.49 9.12 -8.97
N ASN A 75 -2.02 8.92 -10.21
CA ASN A 75 -2.83 8.97 -11.41
C ASN A 75 -2.91 7.58 -12.05
N LEU A 76 -4.12 7.17 -12.41
CA LEU A 76 -4.34 5.91 -13.11
C LEU A 76 -4.36 6.12 -14.62
N THR A 77 -3.72 5.22 -15.35
CA THR A 77 -3.77 5.19 -16.81
C THR A 77 -5.14 4.67 -17.24
N PRO A 78 -5.96 5.45 -17.98
CA PRO A 78 -7.29 5.02 -18.40
C PRO A 78 -7.25 3.72 -19.20
N GLY A 79 -8.24 2.85 -18.95
CA GLY A 79 -8.37 1.56 -19.64
C GLY A 79 -7.40 0.47 -19.19
N ARG A 80 -6.52 0.72 -18.20
CA ARG A 80 -5.67 -0.31 -17.61
C ARG A 80 -6.28 -0.88 -16.34
N ALA A 81 -5.95 -2.14 -16.06
CA ALA A 81 -6.38 -2.81 -14.85
C ALA A 81 -5.81 -2.12 -13.60
N THR A 82 -6.66 -1.88 -12.60
CA THR A 82 -6.25 -1.23 -11.34
C THR A 82 -5.31 -2.08 -10.49
N TRP A 83 -5.24 -3.39 -10.74
CA TRP A 83 -4.27 -4.28 -10.11
C TRP A 83 -2.93 -4.37 -10.86
N ASP A 84 -2.77 -3.76 -12.03
CA ASP A 84 -1.46 -3.69 -12.68
C ASP A 84 -0.66 -2.51 -12.09
N PRO A 85 0.46 -2.75 -11.36
CA PRO A 85 1.26 -1.66 -10.82
C PRO A 85 1.72 -0.64 -11.88
N ARG A 86 1.88 -1.06 -13.14
CA ARG A 86 2.27 -0.17 -14.24
C ARG A 86 1.13 0.76 -14.69
N ALA A 87 -0.11 0.55 -14.23
CA ALA A 87 -1.23 1.44 -14.50
C ALA A 87 -1.17 2.70 -13.64
N TRP A 88 -0.46 2.65 -12.51
CA TRP A 88 -0.37 3.72 -11.53
C TRP A 88 0.87 4.59 -11.79
N LYS A 89 0.66 5.89 -11.84
CA LYS A 89 1.71 6.91 -11.92
C LYS A 89 1.72 7.65 -10.58
N ILE A 90 2.85 7.63 -9.90
CA ILE A 90 3.00 8.34 -8.62
C ILE A 90 3.22 9.81 -8.92
N GLU A 91 2.42 10.67 -8.31
CA GLU A 91 2.55 12.12 -8.45
C GLU A 91 3.83 12.62 -7.78
N LYS A 92 4.44 13.65 -8.36
CA LYS A 92 5.76 14.13 -7.95
C LYS A 92 5.81 14.48 -6.46
N SER A 93 4.84 15.24 -5.96
CA SER A 93 4.76 15.64 -4.54
C SER A 93 4.68 14.45 -3.60
N PHE A 94 3.94 13.40 -3.98
CA PHE A 94 3.83 12.20 -3.18
C PHE A 94 5.09 11.34 -3.26
N ALA A 95 5.70 11.24 -4.45
CA ALA A 95 6.94 10.51 -4.67
C ALA A 95 8.13 11.12 -3.93
N GLU A 96 8.21 12.45 -3.80
CA GLU A 96 9.26 13.13 -3.05
C GLU A 96 9.29 12.71 -1.57
N LYS A 97 8.11 12.46 -0.98
CA LYS A 97 7.99 12.05 0.41
C LYS A 97 7.99 10.54 0.59
N TRP A 98 7.22 9.81 -0.21
CA TRP A 98 6.93 8.38 -0.01
C TRP A 98 7.56 7.46 -1.06
N GLY A 99 8.24 8.02 -2.06
CA GLY A 99 8.77 7.28 -3.20
C GLY A 99 9.77 6.20 -2.81
N TYR A 100 10.52 6.37 -1.72
CA TYR A 100 11.46 5.38 -1.21
C TYR A 100 10.80 4.03 -0.87
N LEU A 101 9.49 4.02 -0.59
CA LEU A 101 8.76 2.79 -0.35
C LEU A 101 8.61 1.93 -1.62
N PHE A 102 8.73 2.52 -2.81
CA PHE A 102 8.46 1.84 -4.08
C PHE A 102 9.71 1.25 -4.75
N PHE A 103 10.92 1.51 -4.21
CA PHE A 103 12.21 1.04 -4.73
C PHE A 103 12.91 0.06 -3.78
#